data_AF-A0A1C6PM91-F1
#
_entry.id   AF-A0A1C6PM91-F1
#
_cell.length_a   1.000
_cell.length_b   1.000
_cell.length_c   1.000
_cell.angle_alpha   90.00
_cell.angle_beta   90.00
_cell.angle_gamma   90.00
#
_symmetry.space_group_name_H-M   'P 1'
#
loop_
_entity.id
_entity.type
_entity.pdbx_description
1 polymer ?
#
loop_
_entity_poly.entity_id
_entity_poly.type
_entity_poly.pdbx_seq_one_letter_code
_entity_poly.pdbx_strand_id
1 'polypeptide(L)'
;MALVGAYVLAGELAVHADHAEAFAAYERRMRPFAELNQALATNGGSVVTPTTREEIEARNALVRDPEAAAKEMAMASAEEGRAAHSALELPDYR
;
A
#
# COMPACT_ATOMS: atom_id res chain seq x y z
N MET A 1 -2.64 -4.04 -3.32
CA MET A 1 -3.84 -4.03 -2.44
C MET A 1 -5.11 -4.48 -3.16
N ALA A 2 -5.35 -4.06 -4.42
CA ALA A 2 -6.60 -4.39 -5.14
C ALA A 2 -6.90 -5.89 -5.27
N LEU A 3 -5.90 -6.72 -5.61
CA LEU A 3 -6.10 -8.18 -5.74
C LEU A 3 -6.51 -8.85 -4.42
N VAL A 4 -5.84 -8.47 -3.33
CA VAL A 4 -6.17 -8.95 -1.98
C VAL A 4 -7.58 -8.54 -1.58
N GLY A 5 -7.94 -7.27 -1.79
CA GLY A 5 -9.29 -6.77 -1.53
C GLY A 5 -10.36 -7.51 -2.35
N ALA A 6 -10.11 -7.76 -3.64
CA ALA A 6 -11.05 -8.50 -4.49
C ALA A 6 -11.26 -9.94 -4.01
N TYR A 7 -10.19 -10.63 -3.58
CA TYR A 7 -10.27 -11.98 -3.02
C TYR A 7 -11.11 -12.03 -1.74
N VAL A 8 -10.82 -11.15 -0.77
CA VAL A 8 -11.55 -11.09 0.50
C VAL A 8 -13.01 -10.72 0.24
N LEU A 9 -13.29 -9.73 -0.61
CA LEU A 9 -14.66 -9.31 -0.93
C LEU A 9 -15.46 -10.46 -1.56
N ALA A 10 -14.87 -11.18 -2.52
CA ALA A 10 -15.53 -12.32 -3.15
C ALA A 10 -15.82 -13.43 -2.13
N GLY A 11 -14.90 -13.71 -1.21
CA GLY A 11 -15.08 -14.68 -0.15
C GLY A 11 -16.17 -14.30 0.85
N GLU A 12 -16.17 -13.06 1.35
CA GLU A 12 -17.21 -12.58 2.27
C GLU A 12 -18.60 -12.61 1.63
N LEU A 13 -18.70 -12.26 0.33
CA LEU A 13 -19.94 -12.36 -0.44
C LEU A 13 -20.41 -13.80 -0.66
N ALA A 14 -19.49 -14.77 -0.70
CA ALA A 14 -19.83 -16.17 -0.91
C ALA A 14 -20.38 -16.85 0.36
N VAL A 15 -19.94 -16.40 1.54
CA VAL A 15 -20.28 -17.05 2.83
C VAL A 15 -21.40 -16.36 3.62
N HIS A 16 -21.86 -15.19 3.18
CA HIS A 16 -22.98 -14.47 3.79
C HIS A 16 -24.19 -14.42 2.85
N ALA A 17 -25.39 -14.59 3.40
CA ALA A 17 -26.63 -14.47 2.63
C ALA A 17 -27.03 -13.01 2.39
N ASP A 18 -26.72 -12.11 3.33
CA ASP A 18 -26.94 -10.67 3.21
C ASP A 18 -25.64 -9.97 2.79
N HIS A 19 -25.70 -9.21 1.70
CA HIS A 19 -24.57 -8.44 1.20
C HIS A 19 -24.12 -7.33 2.18
N ALA A 20 -25.02 -6.81 3.01
CA ALA A 20 -24.68 -5.80 4.01
C ALA A 20 -23.78 -6.39 5.10
N GLU A 21 -24.08 -7.61 5.55
CA GLU A 21 -23.24 -8.34 6.49
C GLU A 21 -21.89 -8.69 5.88
N ALA A 22 -21.86 -9.13 4.61
CA ALA A 22 -20.63 -9.39 3.87
C ALA A 22 -19.72 -8.15 3.79
N PHE A 23 -20.28 -6.98 3.43
CA PHE A 23 -19.52 -5.74 3.35
C PHE A 23 -19.00 -5.30 4.72
N ALA A 24 -19.78 -5.47 5.78
CA ALA A 24 -19.33 -5.17 7.13
C ALA A 24 -18.18 -6.09 7.56
N ALA A 25 -18.21 -7.38 7.20
CA ALA A 25 -17.14 -8.33 7.47
C ALA A 25 -15.86 -8.01 6.68
N TYR A 26 -16.01 -7.76 5.37
CA TYR A 26 -14.93 -7.29 4.50
C TYR A 26 -14.25 -6.04 5.07
N GLU A 27 -15.04 -5.04 5.45
CA GLU A 27 -14.55 -3.78 5.96
C GLU A 27 -13.74 -3.96 7.26
N ARG A 28 -14.28 -4.71 8.23
CA ARG A 28 -13.57 -5.00 9.48
C ARG A 28 -12.22 -5.68 9.23
N ARG A 29 -12.13 -6.56 8.24
CA ARG A 29 -10.91 -7.28 7.93
C ARG A 29 -9.90 -6.46 7.14
N MET A 30 -10.37 -5.69 6.15
CA MET A 30 -9.49 -4.93 5.26
C MET A 30 -9.01 -3.61 5.85
N ARG A 31 -9.77 -2.99 6.75
CA ARG A 31 -9.46 -1.65 7.27
C ARG A 31 -8.06 -1.54 7.89
N PRO A 32 -7.62 -2.42 8.81
CA PRO A 32 -6.27 -2.30 9.39
C PRO A 32 -5.15 -2.43 8.34
N PHE A 33 -5.34 -3.33 7.37
CA PHE A 33 -4.40 -3.53 6.27
C PHE A 33 -4.35 -2.32 5.33
N ALA A 34 -5.51 -1.75 5.01
CA ALA A 34 -5.62 -0.56 4.18
C ALA A 34 -5.00 0.65 4.87
N GLU A 35 -5.28 0.87 6.15
CA GLU A 35 -4.73 1.97 6.95
C GLU A 35 -3.20 1.86 7.06
N LEU A 36 -2.66 0.66 7.30
CA LEU A 36 -1.21 0.44 7.35
C LEU A 36 -0.54 0.76 6.00
N ASN A 37 -1.13 0.35 4.89
CA ASN A 37 -0.60 0.64 3.55
C ASN A 37 -0.76 2.11 3.17
N GLN A 38 -1.84 2.76 3.61
CA GLN A 38 -2.06 4.20 3.40
C GLN A 38 -1.10 5.04 4.23
N ALA A 39 -0.71 4.60 5.42
CA ALA A 39 0.28 5.28 6.25
C ALA A 39 1.68 5.33 5.60
N LEU A 40 1.99 4.40 4.69
CA LEU A 40 3.20 4.46 3.86
C LEU A 40 3.14 5.58 2.82
N ALA A 41 1.94 5.99 2.40
CA ALA A 41 1.76 7.16 1.56
C ALA A 41 1.87 8.41 2.43
N THR A 42 3.10 8.83 2.71
CA THR A 42 3.34 10.09 3.43
C THR A 42 2.88 11.27 2.56
N ASN A 43 2.29 12.28 3.21
CA ASN A 43 2.00 13.55 2.56
C ASN A 43 3.32 14.12 2.04
N GLY A 44 3.41 14.28 0.70
CA GLY A 44 4.32 15.17 -0.02
C GLY A 44 5.71 15.41 0.57
N GLY A 45 6.74 14.98 -0.16
CA GLY A 45 8.15 15.03 0.30
C GLY A 45 8.95 13.78 -0.08
N SER A 46 8.31 12.80 -0.72
CA SER A 46 9.02 11.69 -1.35
C SER A 46 9.70 12.14 -2.64
N VAL A 47 10.72 11.39 -3.07
CA VAL A 47 11.37 11.53 -4.39
C VAL A 47 10.35 11.52 -5.55
N VAL A 48 9.17 10.92 -5.36
CA VAL A 48 8.15 10.79 -6.41
C VAL A 48 7.14 11.95 -6.37
N THR A 49 6.90 12.54 -5.20
CA THR A 49 5.88 13.58 -4.97
C THR A 49 6.47 14.78 -4.20
N PRO A 50 7.46 15.50 -4.77
CA PRO A 50 8.02 16.69 -4.14
C PRO A 50 6.99 17.83 -4.12
N THR A 51 6.96 18.58 -3.03
CA THR A 51 6.01 19.68 -2.77
C THR A 51 6.67 21.05 -2.69
N THR A 52 7.99 21.10 -2.48
CA THR A 52 8.78 22.34 -2.48
C THR A 52 9.70 22.42 -3.68
N ARG A 53 10.19 23.63 -3.98
CA ARG A 53 11.13 23.84 -5.09
C ARG A 53 12.48 23.18 -4.80
N GLU A 54 12.92 23.26 -3.56
CA GLU A 54 14.13 22.64 -3.06
C GLU A 54 14.07 21.11 -3.22
N GLU A 55 12.94 20.49 -2.88
CA GLU A 55 12.70 19.06 -3.10
C GLU A 55 12.73 18.67 -4.59
N ILE A 56 12.16 19.51 -5.47
CA ILE A 56 12.20 19.28 -6.91
C ILE A 56 13.64 19.31 -7.43
N GLU A 57 14.46 20.26 -6.97
CA GLU A 57 15.86 20.41 -7.36
C GLU A 57 16.71 19.23 -6.87
N ALA A 58 16.54 18.82 -5.61
CA ALA A 58 17.19 17.65 -5.04
C ALA A 58 16.84 16.36 -5.81
N ARG A 59 15.55 16.15 -6.09
CA ARG A 59 15.09 15.02 -6.92
C ARG A 59 15.68 15.05 -8.32
N ASN A 60 15.72 16.21 -8.96
CA ASN A 60 16.27 16.35 -10.31
C ASN A 60 17.78 16.05 -10.34
N ALA A 61 18.52 16.40 -9.29
CA ALA A 61 19.92 16.02 -9.15
C ALA A 61 20.06 14.50 -8.98
N LEU A 62 19.24 13.88 -8.12
CA LEU A 62 19.22 12.44 -7.91
C LEU A 62 18.94 11.65 -9.20
N VAL A 63 17.89 12.02 -9.96
CA VAL A 63 17.48 11.28 -11.17
C VAL A 63 18.50 11.41 -12.32
N ARG A 64 19.37 12.43 -12.29
CA ARG A 64 20.47 12.57 -13.26
C ARG A 64 21.64 11.62 -13.00
N ASP A 65 21.68 11.00 -11.82
CA ASP A 65 22.64 9.97 -11.45
C ASP A 65 21.92 8.61 -11.33
N PRO A 66 22.06 7.72 -12.33
CA PRO A 66 21.38 6.44 -12.35
C PRO A 66 21.75 5.51 -11.19
N GLU A 67 22.98 5.60 -10.67
CA GLU A 67 23.45 4.75 -9.58
C GLU A 67 22.87 5.22 -8.25
N ALA A 68 22.88 6.54 -8.02
CA ALA A 68 22.25 7.13 -6.85
C ALA A 68 20.72 6.91 -6.85
N ALA A 69 20.06 7.05 -8.00
CA ALA A 69 18.63 6.80 -8.14
C ALA A 69 18.25 5.33 -7.87
N ALA A 70 19.05 4.37 -8.36
CA ALA A 70 18.85 2.95 -8.09
C ALA A 70 19.01 2.62 -6.61
N LYS A 71 20.01 3.20 -5.95
CA LYS A 71 20.24 3.02 -4.52
C LYS A 71 19.09 3.57 -3.67
N GLU A 72 18.58 4.76 -4.01
CA GLU A 72 17.41 5.31 -3.32
C GLU A 72 16.15 4.46 -3.51
N MET A 73 15.85 4.00 -4.72
CA MET A 73 14.71 3.10 -4.93
C MET A 73 14.84 1.78 -4.16
N ALA A 74 16.05 1.24 -4.05
CA ALA A 74 16.30 0.05 -3.24
C ALA A 74 16.05 0.30 -1.74
N MET A 75 16.44 1.47 -1.23
CA MET A 75 16.20 1.89 0.17
C MET A 75 14.73 2.22 0.43
N ALA A 76 14.04 2.87 -0.50
CA ALA A 76 12.60 3.12 -0.41
C ALA A 76 11.78 1.82 -0.41
N SER A 77 12.34 0.72 -0.94
CA SER A 77 11.78 -0.64 -0.84
C SER A 77 12.07 -1.34 0.50
N ALA A 78 12.53 -0.59 1.51
CA ALA A 78 12.90 -1.11 2.82
C ALA A 78 11.78 -1.94 3.48
N GLU A 79 12.23 -2.77 4.40
CA GLU A 79 11.50 -3.79 5.14
C GLU A 79 10.10 -3.38 5.62
N GLU A 80 9.88 -2.11 5.98
CA GLU A 80 8.59 -1.54 6.38
C GLU A 80 7.52 -1.59 5.28
N GLY A 81 7.89 -1.27 4.03
CA GLY A 81 6.96 -1.36 2.90
C GLY A 81 6.55 -2.79 2.61
N ARG A 82 7.52 -3.72 2.69
CA ARG A 82 7.29 -5.15 2.47
C ARG A 82 6.41 -5.75 3.56
N ALA A 83 6.69 -5.42 4.83
CA ALA A 83 5.90 -5.87 5.97
C ALA A 83 4.44 -5.39 5.88
N ALA A 84 4.21 -4.12 5.52
CA ALA A 84 2.87 -3.59 5.33
C ALA A 84 2.13 -4.25 4.16
N HIS A 85 2.81 -4.53 3.04
CA HIS A 85 2.21 -5.18 1.88
C HIS A 85 1.81 -6.63 2.14
N SER A 86 2.46 -7.31 3.10
CA SER A 86 2.17 -8.69 3.50
C SER A 86 1.46 -8.82 4.86
N ALA A 87 0.96 -7.72 5.45
CA ALA A 87 0.43 -7.71 6.80
C ALA A 87 -0.94 -8.41 6.97
N LEU A 88 -1.63 -8.72 5.87
CA LEU A 88 -2.92 -9.42 5.92
C LEU A 88 -2.75 -10.91 5.59
N GLU A 89 -3.06 -11.76 6.56
CA GLU A 89 -3.27 -13.18 6.30
C GLU A 89 -4.59 -13.39 5.54
N LEU A 90 -4.57 -14.16 4.46
CA LEU A 90 -5.77 -14.40 3.65
C LEU A 90 -6.64 -15.50 4.28
N PRO A 91 -7.95 -15.27 4.47
CA PRO A 91 -8.87 -16.32 4.92
C PRO A 91 -8.98 -17.44 3.89
N ASP A 92 -9.18 -18.67 4.36
CA ASP A 92 -9.57 -19.79 3.52
C ASP A 92 -11.11 -19.84 3.45
N TYR A 93 -11.67 -19.30 2.37
CA TYR A 93 -13.10 -19.39 2.09
C TYR A 93 -13.40 -20.73 1.43
N ARG A 94 -14.37 -21.47 1.98
CA ARG A 94 -14.83 -22.77 1.48
C ARG A 94 -16.20 -22.70 0.84
#